data_AF-A0A8E2AP86-F1
#
_entry.id   AF-A0A8E2AP86-F1
#
_cell.length_a   1.000
_cell.length_b   1.000
_cell.length_c   1.000
_cell.angle_alpha   90.00
_cell.angle_beta   90.00
_cell.angle_gamma   90.00
#
_symmetry.space_group_name_H-M   'P 1'
#
loop_
_entity.id
_entity.type
_entity.pdbx_description
1 polymer ?
#
loop_
_entity_poly.entity_id
_entity_poly.type
_entity_poly.pdbx_seq_one_letter_code
_entity_poly.pdbx_strand_id
1 'polypeptide(L)'
;MSDPENCSPSLDNQSKMSDSEDPVHSDMEVSHELESSSEEDSSEEGSSEEGLSAKHSPEERHATAWVPLKLSPGDMEYTIRDIMSFADHRLKDKFILDIVTTARGTCPSPEDVLNNVNTATCFLLLVLQTAAPDIPLKPQWRNMDNLRAVAKQEILRESLANAVRCKVFIRMRSLGLWYEGY
;
A
#
# COMPACT_ATOMS: atom_id res chain seq x y z
N MET A 1 49.38 39.38 -0.05
CA MET A 1 47.92 39.51 0.13
C MET A 1 47.52 38.44 1.12
N SER A 2 46.93 38.90 2.22
CA SER A 2 46.74 38.21 3.49
C SER A 2 45.67 37.11 3.45
N ASP A 3 45.73 36.26 4.48
CA ASP A 3 44.82 35.16 4.84
C ASP A 3 43.32 35.54 4.85
N PRO A 4 42.46 34.51 4.85
CA PRO A 4 41.30 34.54 5.74
C PRO A 4 41.37 33.48 6.84
N GLU A 5 41.50 33.98 8.07
CA GLU A 5 41.18 33.32 9.32
C GLU A 5 39.67 33.05 9.47
N ASN A 6 39.35 31.81 9.86
CA ASN A 6 38.66 31.43 11.09
C ASN A 6 37.12 31.60 11.30
N CYS A 7 36.62 30.74 12.21
CA CYS A 7 35.38 30.70 12.99
C CYS A 7 34.13 30.13 12.30
N SER A 8 33.34 29.19 12.83
CA SER A 8 33.16 28.50 14.15
C SER A 8 31.95 27.53 13.99
N PRO A 9 31.43 26.78 14.98
CA PRO A 9 31.99 26.25 16.24
C PRO A 9 31.81 24.72 16.41
N SER A 10 32.61 24.15 17.32
CA SER A 10 32.28 22.94 18.09
C SER A 10 31.89 23.36 19.50
N LEU A 11 30.80 22.82 20.06
CA LEU A 11 30.62 22.66 21.51
C LEU A 11 29.62 21.52 21.78
N ASP A 12 30.16 20.47 22.42
CA ASP A 12 29.46 19.51 23.25
C ASP A 12 28.61 20.20 24.34
N ASN A 13 27.47 19.61 24.72
CA ASN A 13 27.22 19.36 26.14
C ASN A 13 26.06 18.39 26.43
N GLN A 14 26.33 17.56 27.43
CA GLN A 14 25.53 16.50 28.01
C GLN A 14 24.55 17.03 29.07
N SER A 15 23.40 16.35 29.27
CA SER A 15 22.70 16.12 30.56
C SER A 15 21.43 15.30 30.24
N LYS A 16 21.21 14.02 30.58
CA LYS A 16 21.23 13.23 31.84
C LYS A 16 20.08 13.53 32.82
N MET A 17 19.44 12.43 33.27
CA MET A 17 18.47 12.22 34.38
C MET A 17 16.98 12.42 34.02
N SER A 18 15.99 11.63 34.43
CA SER A 18 15.78 10.44 35.30
C SER A 18 14.35 9.92 34.99
N ASP A 19 14.03 8.63 34.87
CA ASP A 19 13.82 7.56 35.88
C ASP A 19 12.43 7.57 36.57
N SER A 20 11.91 6.34 36.81
CA SER A 20 10.70 5.91 37.55
C SER A 20 9.34 5.95 36.82
N GLU A 21 8.79 4.82 36.32
CA GLU A 21 8.14 3.65 36.98
C GLU A 21 6.74 3.95 37.56
N ASP A 22 5.67 3.36 36.97
CA ASP A 22 4.96 2.18 37.54
C ASP A 22 3.76 1.72 36.65
N PRO A 23 3.57 0.41 36.44
CA PRO A 23 2.37 -0.18 35.83
C PRO A 23 1.40 -0.71 36.91
N VAL A 24 0.11 -0.40 36.81
CA VAL A 24 -0.92 -0.98 37.69
C VAL A 24 -1.87 -1.88 36.91
N HIS A 25 -1.91 -3.12 37.38
CA HIS A 25 -2.78 -4.26 37.10
C HIS A 25 -4.24 -3.95 36.71
N SER A 26 -4.81 -4.79 35.84
CA SER A 26 -5.95 -5.64 36.23
C SER A 26 -6.19 -6.74 35.19
N ASP A 27 -5.98 -7.97 35.62
CA ASP A 27 -6.58 -9.17 35.02
C ASP A 27 -8.11 -9.07 35.05
N MET A 28 -8.76 -9.53 33.98
CA MET A 28 -10.11 -10.09 34.07
C MET A 28 -10.21 -11.23 33.06
N GLU A 29 -10.17 -12.43 33.61
CA GLU A 29 -10.46 -13.72 33.00
C GLU A 29 -11.95 -13.90 32.64
N VAL A 30 -12.21 -14.99 31.90
CA VAL A 30 -13.44 -15.81 31.86
C VAL A 30 -14.57 -15.24 30.99
N SER A 31 -15.27 -15.98 30.11
CA SER A 31 -15.26 -17.39 29.68
C SER A 31 -16.41 -17.60 28.67
N HIS A 32 -16.29 -18.65 27.81
CA HIS A 32 -17.33 -19.48 27.16
C HIS A 32 -18.44 -18.73 26.35
N GLU A 33 -19.03 -19.21 25.26
CA GLU A 33 -19.54 -20.54 24.94
C GLU A 33 -19.55 -20.77 23.41
N LEU A 34 -19.39 -22.04 23.05
CA LEU A 34 -19.63 -22.60 21.73
C LEU A 34 -21.14 -22.76 21.55
N GLU A 35 -21.72 -22.27 20.46
CA GLU A 35 -22.97 -22.82 19.94
C GLU A 35 -22.77 -23.29 18.50
N SER A 36 -22.70 -24.61 18.41
CA SER A 36 -22.88 -25.43 17.23
C SER A 36 -24.38 -25.48 16.92
N SER A 37 -24.78 -25.17 15.68
CA SER A 37 -26.06 -25.63 15.14
C SER A 37 -25.86 -26.11 13.72
N SER A 38 -25.72 -27.42 13.64
CA SER A 38 -25.89 -28.28 12.48
C SER A 38 -27.34 -28.27 12.01
N GLU A 39 -27.58 -27.97 10.74
CA GLU A 39 -28.73 -28.52 10.00
C GLU A 39 -28.25 -28.97 8.62
N GLU A 40 -28.15 -30.30 8.49
CA GLU A 40 -28.14 -31.00 7.21
C GLU A 40 -29.58 -31.02 6.71
N ASP A 41 -29.81 -30.65 5.45
CA ASP A 41 -30.97 -31.17 4.72
C ASP A 41 -30.55 -31.58 3.31
N SER A 42 -30.67 -32.89 3.08
CA SER A 42 -30.45 -33.56 1.81
C SER A 42 -31.75 -33.55 1.01
N SER A 43 -31.67 -33.19 -0.26
CA SER A 43 -32.59 -33.78 -1.26
C SER A 43 -31.88 -33.91 -2.61
N GLU A 44 -31.73 -35.17 -3.02
CA GLU A 44 -31.40 -35.61 -4.37
C GLU A 44 -32.64 -35.56 -5.29
N GLU A 45 -32.37 -35.82 -6.58
CA GLU A 45 -33.27 -35.99 -7.73
C GLU A 45 -33.67 -34.67 -8.43
N GLY A 46 -33.54 -34.52 -9.75
CA GLY A 46 -33.13 -35.43 -10.81
C GLY A 46 -33.38 -34.74 -12.16
N SER A 47 -32.48 -35.02 -13.11
CA SER A 47 -32.67 -35.12 -14.56
C SER A 47 -33.33 -34.00 -15.40
N SER A 48 -32.62 -33.73 -16.51
CA SER A 48 -33.07 -33.50 -17.89
C SER A 48 -33.03 -32.07 -18.47
N GLU A 49 -31.99 -31.92 -19.32
CA GLU A 49 -32.01 -31.42 -20.70
C GLU A 49 -32.41 -29.97 -21.02
N GLU A 50 -31.40 -29.30 -21.59
CA GLU A 50 -31.49 -28.48 -22.80
C GLU A 50 -32.41 -27.24 -22.79
N GLY A 51 -31.83 -26.13 -22.35
CA GLY A 51 -32.26 -24.79 -22.70
C GLY A 51 -31.07 -23.95 -23.16
N LEU A 52 -30.55 -24.21 -24.37
CA LEU A 52 -29.69 -23.28 -25.08
C LEU A 52 -30.47 -21.99 -25.33
N SER A 53 -30.29 -20.97 -24.48
CA SER A 53 -30.83 -19.65 -24.75
C SER A 53 -29.78 -18.58 -24.51
N ALA A 54 -29.45 -17.96 -25.64
CA ALA A 54 -28.79 -16.68 -25.79
C ALA A 54 -27.38 -16.58 -25.18
N LYS A 55 -26.41 -16.74 -26.08
CA LYS A 55 -25.14 -16.02 -26.08
C LYS A 55 -25.36 -14.57 -25.59
N HIS A 56 -25.18 -14.30 -24.30
CA HIS A 56 -24.58 -13.05 -23.89
C HIS A 56 -23.13 -13.14 -24.31
N SER A 57 -22.86 -12.81 -25.58
CA SER A 57 -21.53 -12.37 -25.96
C SER A 57 -21.26 -11.17 -25.06
N PRO A 58 -20.33 -11.22 -24.10
CA PRO A 58 -19.80 -9.96 -23.62
C PRO A 58 -19.27 -9.30 -24.89
N GLU A 59 -19.69 -8.06 -25.15
CA GLU A 59 -18.98 -7.23 -26.11
C GLU A 59 -17.51 -7.38 -25.75
N GLU A 60 -16.75 -8.07 -26.61
CA GLU A 60 -15.31 -7.98 -26.67
C GLU A 60 -15.03 -6.52 -27.02
N ARG A 61 -15.15 -5.65 -26.02
CA ARG A 61 -14.46 -4.37 -25.99
C ARG A 61 -13.03 -4.78 -26.18
N HIS A 62 -12.54 -4.63 -27.41
CA HIS A 62 -11.18 -4.97 -27.79
C HIS A 62 -10.28 -4.65 -26.62
N ALA A 63 -9.79 -5.68 -25.94
CA ALA A 63 -8.90 -5.51 -24.82
C ALA A 63 -7.65 -4.91 -25.44
N THR A 64 -7.57 -3.58 -25.45
CA THR A 64 -6.41 -2.85 -25.92
C THR A 64 -5.25 -3.46 -25.16
N ALA A 65 -4.36 -4.14 -25.89
CA ALA A 65 -3.25 -4.87 -25.28
C ALA A 65 -2.53 -3.89 -24.36
N TRP A 66 -2.59 -4.16 -23.05
CA TRP A 66 -1.98 -3.25 -22.08
C TRP A 66 -0.49 -3.17 -22.39
N VAL A 67 0.00 -1.95 -22.60
CA VAL A 67 1.42 -1.70 -22.83
C VAL A 67 2.07 -1.35 -21.51
N PRO A 68 3.15 -2.04 -21.12
CA PRO A 68 3.89 -1.70 -19.91
C PRO A 68 4.28 -0.23 -19.88
N LEU A 69 3.79 0.48 -18.86
CA LEU A 69 4.14 1.87 -18.63
C LEU A 69 5.63 1.97 -18.31
N LYS A 70 6.37 2.82 -19.02
CA LYS A 70 7.76 3.17 -18.67
C LYS A 70 7.75 4.49 -17.91
N LEU A 71 8.02 4.43 -16.61
CA LEU A 71 8.01 5.58 -15.72
C LEU A 71 9.21 6.49 -16.01
N SER A 72 8.92 7.78 -16.10
CA SER A 72 9.87 8.86 -16.12
C SER A 72 9.88 9.59 -14.77
N PRO A 73 10.90 10.39 -14.47
CA PRO A 73 10.89 11.26 -13.29
C PRO A 73 9.66 12.17 -13.20
N GLY A 74 9.18 12.69 -14.33
CA GLY A 74 7.97 13.52 -14.37
C GLY A 74 6.71 12.79 -13.88
N ASP A 75 6.58 11.50 -14.18
CA ASP A 75 5.46 10.68 -13.70
C ASP A 75 5.48 10.53 -12.17
N MET A 76 6.67 10.55 -11.57
CA MET A 76 6.87 10.45 -10.11
C MET A 76 6.75 11.80 -9.39
N GLU A 77 6.62 12.90 -10.14
CA GLU A 77 6.44 14.26 -9.64
C GLU A 77 5.00 14.75 -9.76
N TYR A 78 4.29 14.34 -10.81
CA TYR A 78 2.91 14.75 -11.03
C TYR A 78 1.96 14.15 -9.98
N THR A 79 1.43 15.01 -9.11
CA THR A 79 0.50 14.63 -8.04
C THR A 79 -0.82 15.40 -8.14
N ILE A 80 -1.92 14.71 -7.86
CA ILE A 80 -3.23 15.34 -7.68
C ILE A 80 -3.29 15.86 -6.25
N ARG A 81 -3.64 17.13 -6.09
CA ARG A 81 -3.78 17.77 -4.78
C ARG A 81 -5.16 17.45 -4.19
N ASP A 82 -5.23 17.49 -2.86
CA ASP A 82 -6.49 17.45 -2.11
C ASP A 82 -7.37 16.23 -2.41
N ILE A 83 -6.76 15.08 -2.75
CA ILE A 83 -7.49 13.82 -3.00
C ILE A 83 -8.12 13.22 -1.73
N MET A 84 -7.61 13.60 -0.56
CA MET A 84 -8.18 13.31 0.77
C MET A 84 -7.54 14.25 1.81
N SER A 85 -8.10 14.29 3.02
CA SER A 85 -7.52 15.10 4.09
C SER A 85 -6.15 14.58 4.52
N PHE A 86 -5.31 15.46 5.09
CA PHE A 86 -4.02 15.03 5.64
C PHE A 86 -4.18 14.02 6.78
N ALA A 87 -5.25 14.13 7.58
CA ALA A 87 -5.57 13.18 8.63
C ALA A 87 -5.85 11.78 8.06
N ASP A 88 -6.66 11.70 7.00
CA ASP A 88 -6.93 10.45 6.29
C ASP A 88 -5.66 9.87 5.68
N HIS A 89 -4.81 10.71 5.09
CA HIS A 89 -3.52 10.26 4.58
C HIS A 89 -2.68 9.58 5.65
N ARG A 90 -2.59 10.17 6.86
CA ARG A 90 -1.85 9.59 7.99
C ARG A 90 -2.46 8.29 8.49
N LEU A 91 -3.79 8.21 8.57
CA LEU A 91 -4.48 6.98 8.96
C LEU A 91 -4.19 5.84 7.98
N LYS A 92 -4.22 6.13 6.67
CA LYS A 92 -3.90 5.15 5.64
C LYS A 92 -2.41 4.78 5.61
N ASP A 93 -1.50 5.73 5.87
CA ASP A 93 -0.06 5.44 5.96
C ASP A 93 0.24 4.48 7.12
N LYS A 94 -0.38 4.71 8.28
CA LYS A 94 -0.32 3.79 9.42
C LYS A 94 -0.89 2.42 9.05
N PHE A 95 -2.06 2.39 8.42
CA PHE A 95 -2.72 1.14 8.00
C PHE A 95 -1.86 0.29 7.05
N ILE A 96 -1.17 0.91 6.08
CA ILE A 96 -0.23 0.20 5.20
C ILE A 96 0.87 -0.48 6.03
N LEU A 97 1.49 0.25 6.96
CA LEU A 97 2.58 -0.26 7.79
C LEU A 97 2.10 -1.37 8.73
N ASP A 98 0.92 -1.20 9.32
CA ASP A 98 0.32 -2.19 10.21
C ASP A 98 0.06 -3.50 9.44
N ILE A 99 -0.57 -3.45 8.26
CA ILE A 99 -0.80 -4.66 7.43
C ILE A 99 0.50 -5.38 7.10
N VAL A 100 1.51 -4.64 6.60
CA VAL A 100 2.77 -5.27 6.18
C VAL A 100 3.49 -5.88 7.38
N THR A 101 3.49 -5.19 8.51
CA THR A 101 4.13 -5.67 9.75
C THR A 101 3.41 -6.90 10.29
N THR A 102 2.08 -6.88 10.35
CA THR A 102 1.28 -8.05 10.77
C THR A 102 1.51 -9.25 9.86
N ALA A 103 1.57 -9.04 8.53
CA ALA A 103 1.75 -10.14 7.58
C ALA A 103 3.17 -10.74 7.58
N ARG A 104 4.19 -9.95 7.94
CA ARG A 104 5.61 -10.35 7.84
C ARG A 104 6.33 -10.49 9.18
N GLY A 105 5.69 -10.12 10.28
CA GLY A 105 6.30 -9.99 11.61
C GLY A 105 7.07 -8.68 11.80
N THR A 106 7.70 -8.15 10.75
CA THR A 106 8.42 -6.87 10.78
C THR A 106 8.17 -6.06 9.51
N CYS A 107 8.25 -4.73 9.61
CA CYS A 107 8.22 -3.86 8.45
C CYS A 107 9.51 -4.06 7.62
N PRO A 108 9.43 -4.31 6.30
CA PRO A 108 10.57 -4.37 5.41
C PRO A 108 11.44 -3.10 5.49
N SER A 109 12.74 -3.28 5.33
CA SER A 109 13.68 -2.17 5.17
C SER A 109 13.52 -1.49 3.81
N PRO A 110 13.97 -0.24 3.65
CA PRO A 110 14.06 0.40 2.32
C PRO A 110 14.86 -0.45 1.32
N GLU A 111 15.91 -1.12 1.78
CA GLU A 111 16.76 -2.00 0.97
C GLU A 111 16.00 -3.25 0.50
N ASP A 112 15.08 -3.79 1.31
CA ASP A 112 14.20 -4.89 0.89
C ASP A 112 13.27 -4.45 -0.24
N VAL A 113 12.77 -3.22 -0.21
CA VAL A 113 11.90 -2.67 -1.27
C VAL A 113 12.71 -2.45 -2.55
N LEU A 114 13.92 -1.91 -2.43
CA LEU A 114 14.83 -1.70 -3.56
C LEU A 114 15.18 -3.01 -4.24
N ASN A 115 15.48 -4.07 -3.48
CA ASN A 115 16.03 -5.30 -4.05
C ASN A 115 14.98 -6.36 -4.38
N ASN A 116 13.76 -6.28 -3.82
CA ASN A 116 12.74 -7.31 -4.00
C ASN A 116 11.47 -6.76 -4.67
N VAL A 117 11.26 -7.17 -5.93
CA VAL A 117 10.09 -6.80 -6.74
C VAL A 117 8.78 -7.20 -6.07
N ASN A 118 8.71 -8.33 -5.36
CA ASN A 118 7.49 -8.76 -4.68
C ASN A 118 7.17 -7.86 -3.47
N THR A 119 8.20 -7.46 -2.72
CA THR A 119 8.03 -6.47 -1.63
C THR A 119 7.53 -5.15 -2.19
N ALA A 120 8.16 -4.63 -3.26
CA ALA A 120 7.71 -3.40 -3.91
C ALA A 120 6.28 -3.51 -4.46
N THR A 121 5.93 -4.65 -5.08
CA THR A 121 4.57 -4.92 -5.59
C THR A 121 3.54 -4.92 -4.45
N CYS A 122 3.88 -5.50 -3.30
CA CYS A 122 3.01 -5.51 -2.12
C CYS A 122 2.74 -4.09 -1.61
N PHE A 123 3.78 -3.26 -1.45
CA PHE A 123 3.60 -1.87 -1.06
C PHE A 123 2.80 -1.08 -2.11
N LEU A 124 3.08 -1.26 -3.39
CA LEU A 124 2.34 -0.60 -4.47
C LEU A 124 0.85 -0.95 -4.43
N LEU A 125 0.53 -2.23 -4.25
CA LEU A 125 -0.85 -2.70 -4.10
C LEU A 125 -1.53 -1.99 -2.93
N LEU A 126 -0.89 -1.93 -1.76
CA LEU A 126 -1.46 -1.28 -0.57
C LEU A 126 -1.62 0.23 -0.74
N VAL A 127 -0.69 0.89 -1.43
CA VAL A 127 -0.81 2.30 -1.80
C VAL A 127 -2.07 2.52 -2.65
N LEU A 128 -2.29 1.67 -3.66
CA LEU A 128 -3.45 1.77 -4.55
C LEU A 128 -4.76 1.41 -3.84
N GLN A 129 -4.77 0.39 -2.97
CA GLN A 129 -5.95 0.03 -2.18
C GLN A 129 -6.33 1.09 -1.15
N THR A 130 -5.39 1.98 -0.81
CA THR A 130 -5.64 3.12 0.06
C THR A 130 -5.77 4.45 -0.68
N ALA A 131 -5.83 4.43 -2.02
CA ALA A 131 -6.07 5.60 -2.85
C ALA A 131 -7.40 6.30 -2.51
N ALA A 132 -7.57 7.51 -3.03
CA ALA A 132 -8.79 8.28 -2.81
C ALA A 132 -10.03 7.52 -3.33
N PRO A 133 -11.05 7.25 -2.49
CA PRO A 133 -12.20 6.46 -2.89
C PRO A 133 -13.07 7.17 -3.94
N ASP A 134 -13.03 8.50 -3.97
CA ASP A 134 -13.87 9.34 -4.83
C ASP A 134 -13.28 9.56 -6.23
N ILE A 135 -12.02 9.16 -6.45
CA ILE A 135 -11.34 9.30 -7.74
C ILE A 135 -11.08 7.90 -8.30
N PRO A 136 -11.69 7.54 -9.45
CA PRO A 136 -11.53 6.21 -10.01
C PRO A 136 -10.07 5.93 -10.39
N LEU A 137 -9.57 4.76 -9.99
CA LEU A 137 -8.28 4.24 -10.46
C LEU A 137 -8.42 3.67 -11.87
N LYS A 138 -7.39 3.87 -12.70
CA LYS A 138 -7.36 3.29 -14.04
C LYS A 138 -7.45 1.75 -13.97
N PRO A 139 -8.20 1.06 -14.86
CA PRO A 139 -8.52 -0.35 -14.69
C PRO A 139 -7.28 -1.26 -14.74
N GLN A 140 -6.21 -0.83 -15.41
CA GLN A 140 -4.95 -1.58 -15.49
C GLN A 140 -4.32 -1.86 -14.11
N TRP A 141 -4.62 -1.06 -13.08
CA TRP A 141 -4.03 -1.22 -11.75
C TRP A 141 -4.72 -2.30 -10.92
N ARG A 142 -5.81 -2.89 -11.42
CA ARG A 142 -6.46 -4.06 -10.83
C ARG A 142 -5.75 -5.37 -11.20
N ASN A 143 -4.87 -5.34 -12.20
CA ASN A 143 -4.13 -6.52 -12.65
C ASN A 143 -2.76 -6.61 -11.94
N MET A 144 -2.51 -7.73 -11.26
CA MET A 144 -1.27 -7.95 -10.51
C MET A 144 -0.01 -8.01 -11.38
N ASP A 145 -0.10 -8.51 -12.61
CA ASP A 145 1.05 -8.55 -13.53
C ASP A 145 1.45 -7.14 -13.96
N ASN A 146 0.48 -6.25 -14.16
CA ASN A 146 0.74 -4.84 -14.45
C ASN A 146 1.43 -4.15 -13.28
N LEU A 147 0.92 -4.35 -12.06
CA LEU A 147 1.55 -3.83 -10.83
C LEU A 147 2.98 -4.34 -10.68
N ARG A 148 3.20 -5.64 -10.92
CA ARG A 148 4.53 -6.25 -10.86
C ARG A 148 5.47 -5.70 -11.92
N ALA A 149 4.98 -5.47 -13.13
CA ALA A 149 5.76 -4.86 -14.21
C ALA A 149 6.18 -3.43 -13.87
N VAL A 150 5.31 -2.64 -13.24
CA VAL A 150 5.64 -1.31 -12.74
C VAL A 150 6.64 -1.40 -11.57
N ALA A 151 6.46 -2.33 -10.65
CA ALA A 151 7.36 -2.57 -9.51
C ALA A 151 8.75 -3.09 -9.88
N LYS A 152 8.97 -3.57 -11.12
CA LYS A 152 10.33 -3.89 -11.62
C LYS A 152 11.15 -2.64 -11.91
N GLN A 153 10.51 -1.49 -12.12
CA GLN A 153 11.21 -0.26 -12.48
C GLN A 153 11.87 0.35 -11.26
N GLU A 154 13.16 0.65 -11.39
CA GLU A 154 13.99 1.18 -10.30
C GLU A 154 13.43 2.47 -9.72
N ILE A 155 13.00 3.40 -10.56
CA ILE A 155 12.44 4.70 -10.13
C ILE A 155 11.23 4.55 -9.20
N LEU A 156 10.37 3.55 -9.43
CA LEU A 156 9.25 3.27 -8.52
C LEU A 156 9.76 2.70 -7.21
N ARG A 157 10.69 1.74 -7.27
CA ARG A 157 11.26 1.09 -6.08
C ARG A 157 11.99 2.09 -5.20
N GLU A 158 12.72 3.03 -5.78
CA GLU A 158 13.35 4.13 -5.04
C GLU A 158 12.33 5.00 -4.32
N SER A 159 11.24 5.36 -5.01
CA SER A 159 10.18 6.17 -4.41
C SER A 159 9.45 5.43 -3.29
N LEU A 160 9.15 4.14 -3.47
CA LEU A 160 8.57 3.28 -2.45
C LEU A 160 9.54 3.06 -1.27
N ALA A 161 10.82 2.84 -1.53
CA ALA A 161 11.84 2.68 -0.49
C ALA A 161 11.97 3.96 0.35
N ASN A 162 11.88 5.12 -0.28
CA ASN A 162 11.86 6.40 0.44
C ASN A 162 10.57 6.55 1.26
N ALA A 163 9.42 6.16 0.71
CA ALA A 163 8.14 6.16 1.45
C ALA A 163 8.20 5.24 2.69
N VAL A 164 8.80 4.05 2.57
CA VAL A 164 9.03 3.12 3.69
C VAL A 164 9.99 3.72 4.72
N ARG A 165 11.11 4.31 4.27
CA ARG A 165 12.09 4.98 5.16
C ARG A 165 11.42 6.07 5.99
N CYS A 166 10.63 6.92 5.34
CA CYS A 166 9.95 8.04 5.98
C CYS A 166 8.64 7.64 6.68
N LYS A 167 8.14 6.42 6.48
CA LYS A 167 6.83 5.94 6.94
C LYS A 167 5.67 6.82 6.43
N VAL A 168 5.81 7.33 5.21
CA VAL A 168 4.88 8.31 4.60
C VAL A 168 4.63 7.93 3.15
N PHE A 169 3.37 7.65 2.81
CA PHE A 169 2.95 7.17 1.48
C PHE A 169 2.04 8.16 0.74
N ILE A 170 1.73 9.31 1.33
CA ILE A 170 0.89 10.37 0.73
C ILE A 170 1.28 10.69 -0.72
N ARG A 171 2.56 10.95 -1.00
CA ARG A 171 3.03 11.29 -2.35
C ARG A 171 2.76 10.17 -3.34
N MET A 172 3.08 8.93 -2.95
CA MET A 172 2.84 7.76 -3.78
C MET A 172 1.35 7.57 -4.06
N ARG A 173 0.50 7.76 -3.04
CA ARG A 173 -0.97 7.66 -3.17
C ARG A 173 -1.54 8.75 -4.09
N SER A 174 -0.90 9.91 -4.13
CA SER A 174 -1.37 11.08 -4.89
C SER A 174 -0.85 11.16 -6.32
N LEU A 175 -0.04 10.21 -6.83
CA LEU A 175 0.45 10.29 -8.21
C LEU A 175 -0.71 10.23 -9.20
N GLY A 176 -0.76 11.20 -10.13
CA GLY A 176 -1.86 11.30 -11.09
C GLY A 176 -1.97 10.10 -12.02
N LEU A 177 -0.84 9.42 -12.26
CA LEU A 177 -0.76 8.27 -13.15
C LEU A 177 -1.68 7.09 -12.71
N TRP A 178 -2.09 7.05 -11.44
CA TRP A 178 -3.01 6.04 -10.91
C TRP A 178 -4.46 6.26 -11.33
N TYR A 179 -4.87 7.49 -11.56
CA TYR A 179 -6.29 7.89 -11.57
C TYR A 179 -6.78 8.14 -13.00
N GLU A 180 -8.02 7.75 -13.30
CA GLU A 180 -8.64 8.07 -14.58
C GLU A 180 -8.83 9.58 -14.74
N GLY A 181 -8.56 10.11 -15.93
CA GLY A 181 -8.67 11.55 -16.22
C GLY A 181 -7.45 12.39 -15.85
N TYR A 182 -6.36 11.76 -15.39
CA TYR A 182 -5.11 12.42 -14.98
C TYR A 182 -3.86 11.75 -15.58
#